data_AF-A0A8K0NXK3-F1
#
_entry.id   AF-A0A8K0NXK3-F1
#
_cell.length_a   1.000
_cell.length_b   1.000
_cell.length_c   1.000
_cell.angle_alpha   90.00
_cell.angle_beta   90.00
_cell.angle_gamma   90.00
#
_symmetry.space_group_name_H-M   'P 1'
#
loop_
_entity.id
_entity.type
_entity.pdbx_description
1 polymer ?
#
loop_
_entity_poly.entity_id
_entity_poly.type
_entity_poly.pdbx_seq_one_letter_code
_entity_poly.pdbx_strand_id
1 'polypeptide(L)'
;MVTEDDALVAEMKIHPAILLLTLLYVSHLSYGDNIEPVFSRCCDLGSNWGLEGLRCNSFPAPVAGIPAEQQSVCLSAVEICCLRAHRNHICELGKDAAKAGAECTSAPGLGGEYQK
;
A
#
# COMPACT_ATOMS: atom_id res chain seq x y z
N MET A 1 -22.07 -33.48 19.47
CA MET A 1 -21.29 -32.24 19.60
C MET A 1 -21.83 -31.30 18.55
N VAL A 2 -22.92 -30.61 18.91
CA VAL A 2 -23.72 -29.77 18.01
C VAL A 2 -23.50 -28.34 18.47
N THR A 3 -23.33 -27.44 17.50
CA THR A 3 -23.08 -26.01 17.62
C THR A 3 -24.16 -25.30 18.46
N GLU A 4 -23.74 -24.46 19.41
CA GLU A 4 -24.63 -23.76 20.36
C GLU A 4 -24.77 -22.24 20.07
N ASP A 5 -24.38 -21.77 18.87
CA ASP A 5 -24.44 -20.35 18.48
C ASP A 5 -25.55 -20.01 17.46
N ASP A 6 -26.57 -20.87 17.30
CA ASP A 6 -27.72 -20.63 16.40
C ASP A 6 -29.02 -20.26 17.15
N ALA A 7 -28.93 -19.87 18.42
CA ALA A 7 -30.08 -19.58 19.28
C ALA A 7 -30.24 -18.10 19.70
N LEU A 8 -29.61 -17.15 18.99
CA LEU A 8 -29.79 -15.71 19.23
C LEU A 8 -30.36 -14.95 18.02
N VAL A 9 -31.24 -15.59 17.23
CA VAL A 9 -32.09 -14.89 16.26
C VAL A 9 -33.55 -15.35 16.42
N ALA A 10 -34.01 -15.49 17.67
CA ALA A 10 -35.40 -15.77 17.98
C ALA A 10 -36.11 -14.47 18.36
N GLU A 11 -37.00 -13.99 17.48
CA GLU A 11 -38.06 -12.99 17.74
C GLU A 11 -37.62 -11.74 18.53
N MET A 12 -36.53 -11.10 18.11
CA MET A 12 -36.12 -9.82 18.67
C MET A 12 -37.06 -8.73 18.14
N LYS A 13 -37.99 -8.23 18.97
CA LYS A 13 -38.61 -6.91 18.74
C LYS A 13 -37.50 -5.86 18.86
N ILE A 14 -36.75 -5.67 17.78
CA ILE A 14 -35.66 -4.69 17.66
C ILE A 14 -36.29 -3.33 17.92
N HIS A 15 -36.12 -2.82 19.14
CA HIS A 15 -36.52 -1.45 19.44
C HIS A 15 -35.64 -0.52 18.62
N PRO A 16 -36.19 0.55 18.05
CA PRO A 16 -35.41 1.51 17.24
C PRO A 16 -34.22 2.07 18.02
N ALA A 17 -34.32 2.12 19.36
CA ALA A 17 -33.23 2.48 20.25
C ALA A 17 -32.03 1.51 20.20
N ILE A 18 -32.27 0.20 20.08
CA ILE A 18 -31.21 -0.82 19.99
C ILE A 18 -30.53 -0.71 18.62
N LEU A 19 -31.29 -0.52 17.54
CA LEU A 19 -30.74 -0.30 16.21
C LEU A 19 -29.86 0.96 16.19
N LEU A 20 -30.34 2.08 16.75
CA LEU A 20 -29.58 3.32 16.87
C LEU A 20 -28.31 3.15 17.71
N LEU A 21 -28.40 2.45 18.85
CA LEU A 21 -27.23 2.15 19.69
C LEU A 21 -26.19 1.31 18.97
N THR A 22 -26.61 0.28 18.22
CA THR A 22 -25.69 -0.54 17.42
C THR A 22 -25.04 0.28 16.32
N LEU A 23 -25.80 1.09 15.57
CA LEU A 23 -25.26 1.96 14.51
C LEU A 23 -24.26 2.97 15.08
N LEU A 24 -24.56 3.60 16.22
CA LEU A 24 -23.63 4.51 16.88
C LEU A 24 -22.35 3.78 17.32
N TYR A 25 -22.46 2.58 17.88
CA TYR A 25 -21.31 1.79 18.29
C TYR A 25 -20.41 1.39 17.10
N VAL A 26 -21.00 0.94 15.98
CA VAL A 26 -20.21 0.61 14.77
C VAL A 26 -19.57 1.87 14.15
N SER A 27 -20.26 3.01 14.22
CA SER A 27 -19.73 4.30 13.77
C SER A 27 -18.50 4.73 14.57
N HIS A 28 -18.51 4.47 15.88
CA HIS A 28 -17.36 4.73 16.77
C HIS A 28 -16.19 3.78 16.52
N LEU A 29 -16.45 2.51 16.14
CA LEU A 29 -15.40 1.57 15.75
C LEU A 29 -14.77 1.87 14.38
N SER A 30 -15.50 2.56 13.51
CA SER A 30 -15.07 2.86 12.13
C SER A 30 -14.24 4.14 11.99
N TYR A 31 -13.75 4.72 13.09
CA TYR A 31 -12.76 5.81 13.00
C TYR A 31 -11.43 5.20 12.53
N GLY A 32 -11.34 4.96 11.22
CA GLY A 32 -10.15 4.42 10.60
C GLY A 32 -9.00 5.38 10.83
N ASP A 33 -7.90 4.86 11.39
CA ASP A 33 -6.63 5.56 11.41
C ASP A 33 -6.35 6.07 10.00
N ASN A 34 -6.10 7.37 9.88
CA ASN A 34 -5.80 7.99 8.59
C ASN A 34 -4.52 7.34 8.05
N ILE A 35 -4.64 6.49 7.04
CA ILE A 35 -3.55 5.70 6.47
C ILE A 35 -2.66 6.52 5.52
N GLU A 36 -3.15 7.69 5.10
CA GLU A 36 -2.48 8.58 4.16
C GLU A 36 -1.07 9.01 4.62
N PRO A 37 -0.83 9.39 5.90
CA PRO A 37 0.50 9.78 6.35
C PRO A 37 1.50 8.63 6.29
N VAL A 38 1.04 7.40 6.53
CA VAL A 38 1.86 6.18 6.45
C VAL A 38 2.22 5.92 5.00
N PHE A 39 1.23 5.97 4.11
CA PHE A 39 1.45 5.80 2.68
C PHE A 39 2.44 6.83 2.13
N SER A 40 2.23 8.11 2.45
CA SER A 40 3.09 9.22 2.05
C SER A 40 4.54 9.00 2.51
N ARG A 41 4.75 8.76 3.81
CA ARG A 41 6.08 8.51 4.38
C ARG A 41 6.78 7.31 3.72
N CYS A 42 6.06 6.21 3.54
CA CYS A 42 6.64 4.99 2.99
C CYS A 42 6.90 5.11 1.47
N CYS A 43 6.07 5.85 0.74
CA CYS A 43 6.29 6.17 -0.66
C CYS A 43 7.53 7.06 -0.85
N ASP A 44 7.77 8.03 0.03
CA ASP A 44 8.97 8.87 -0.01
C ASP A 44 10.24 8.04 0.22
N LEU A 45 10.22 7.13 1.20
CA LEU A 45 11.32 6.18 1.43
C LEU A 45 11.61 5.33 0.19
N GLY A 46 10.56 4.77 -0.42
CA GLY A 46 10.68 3.98 -1.65
C GLY A 46 11.23 4.79 -2.82
N SER A 47 10.73 6.01 -3.01
CA SER A 47 11.18 6.89 -4.09
C SER A 47 12.67 7.21 -3.97
N ASN A 48 13.14 7.55 -2.76
CA ASN A 48 14.56 7.82 -2.51
C ASN A 48 15.42 6.57 -2.76
N TRP A 49 14.97 5.39 -2.29
CA TRP A 49 15.65 4.12 -2.54
C TRP A 49 15.80 3.80 -4.03
N GLY A 50 14.74 4.06 -4.81
CA GLY A 50 14.77 3.90 -6.27
C GLY A 50 15.69 4.91 -6.96
N LEU A 51 15.73 6.17 -6.49
CA LEU A 51 16.65 7.18 -7.01
C LEU A 51 18.12 6.85 -6.76
N GLU A 52 18.42 6.13 -5.68
CA GLU A 52 19.77 5.59 -5.40
C GLU A 52 20.14 4.39 -6.30
N GLY A 53 19.24 3.94 -7.17
CA GLY A 53 19.48 2.81 -8.06
C GLY A 53 19.39 1.44 -7.38
N LEU A 54 18.88 1.39 -6.14
CA LEU A 54 18.79 0.17 -5.35
C LEU A 54 17.59 -0.68 -5.78
N ARG A 55 17.69 -2.00 -5.59
CA ARG A 55 16.60 -2.93 -5.93
C ARG A 55 15.44 -2.76 -4.96
N CYS A 56 14.21 -2.64 -5.47
CA CYS A 56 13.04 -2.39 -4.63
C CYS A 56 12.73 -3.55 -3.66
N ASN A 57 12.99 -4.80 -4.09
CA ASN A 57 12.80 -5.99 -3.27
C ASN A 57 13.88 -6.20 -2.19
N SER A 58 14.94 -5.39 -2.18
CA SER A 58 15.99 -5.43 -1.14
C SER A 58 15.83 -4.33 -0.10
N PHE A 59 14.69 -3.62 -0.09
CA PHE A 59 14.42 -2.60 0.92
C PHE A 59 14.34 -3.24 2.33
N PRO A 60 14.99 -2.65 3.35
CA PRO A 60 15.01 -3.23 4.69
C PRO A 60 13.64 -3.18 5.38
N ALA A 61 13.23 -4.29 5.96
CA ALA A 61 12.03 -4.41 6.79
C ALA A 61 12.40 -4.89 8.22
N PRO A 62 11.66 -4.47 9.27
CA PRO A 62 10.50 -3.58 9.26
C PRO A 62 10.88 -2.10 9.16
N VAL A 63 9.92 -1.26 8.76
CA VAL A 63 10.12 0.20 8.70
C VAL A 63 10.01 0.80 10.10
N ALA A 64 11.08 1.45 10.56
CA ALA A 64 11.16 2.02 11.89
C ALA A 64 10.09 3.11 12.11
N GLY A 65 9.35 3.00 13.23
CA GLY A 65 8.30 3.95 13.60
C GLY A 65 7.00 3.79 12.80
N ILE A 66 6.78 2.64 12.15
CA ILE A 66 5.49 2.24 11.59
C ILE A 66 4.90 1.11 12.46
N PRO A 67 3.63 1.19 12.90
CA PRO A 67 2.96 0.12 13.66
C PRO A 67 2.94 -1.20 12.91
N ALA A 68 2.95 -2.33 13.64
CA ALA A 68 3.01 -3.66 13.04
C ALA A 68 1.86 -3.92 12.07
N GLU A 69 0.67 -3.41 12.40
CA GLU A 69 -0.57 -3.52 11.62
C GLU A 69 -0.48 -2.81 10.26
N GLN A 70 0.42 -1.82 10.15
CA GLN A 70 0.58 -0.98 8.97
C GLN A 70 1.85 -1.30 8.17
N GLN A 71 2.70 -2.23 8.65
CA GLN A 71 3.95 -2.60 7.99
C GLN A 71 3.71 -3.12 6.56
N SER A 72 2.72 -3.97 6.35
CA SER A 72 2.43 -4.55 5.03
C SER A 72 2.02 -3.48 4.00
N VAL A 73 1.19 -2.51 4.41
CA VAL A 73 0.78 -1.39 3.56
C VAL A 73 1.95 -0.47 3.29
N CYS A 74 2.76 -0.17 4.31
CA CYS A 74 3.97 0.63 4.16
C CYS A 74 4.96 0.01 3.16
N LEU A 75 5.28 -1.28 3.32
CA LEU A 75 6.22 -1.97 2.43
C LEU A 75 5.70 -2.06 0.99
N SER A 76 4.39 -2.24 0.81
CA SER A 76 3.77 -2.15 -0.52
C SER A 76 3.96 -0.75 -1.14
N ALA A 77 3.78 0.32 -0.35
CA ALA A 77 3.99 1.69 -0.81
C ALA A 77 5.46 1.97 -1.17
N VAL A 78 6.40 1.46 -0.36
CA VAL A 78 7.85 1.53 -0.65
C VAL A 78 8.15 0.88 -2.00
N GLU A 79 7.69 -0.35 -2.22
CA GLU A 79 7.98 -1.09 -3.46
C GLU A 79 7.41 -0.38 -4.69
N ILE A 80 6.14 0.04 -4.64
CA ILE A 80 5.46 0.74 -5.73
C ILE A 80 6.19 2.04 -6.07
N CYS A 81 6.54 2.85 -5.07
CA CYS A 81 7.17 4.14 -5.31
C CYS A 81 8.64 4.02 -5.71
N CYS A 82 9.35 2.99 -5.24
CA CYS A 82 10.68 2.64 -5.75
C CYS A 82 10.64 2.28 -7.24
N LEU A 83 9.73 1.39 -7.65
CA LEU A 83 9.57 1.02 -9.06
C LEU A 83 9.18 2.23 -9.92
N ARG A 84 8.35 3.13 -9.38
CA ARG A 84 8.00 4.38 -10.05
C ARG A 84 9.21 5.29 -10.26
N ALA A 85 10.08 5.44 -9.27
CA ALA A 85 11.30 6.23 -9.39
C ALA A 85 12.22 5.68 -10.50
N HIS A 86 12.42 4.35 -10.53
CA HIS A 86 13.17 3.70 -11.62
C HIS A 86 12.54 3.95 -13.00
N ARG A 87 11.22 3.76 -13.12
CA ARG A 87 10.49 4.01 -14.38
C ARG A 87 10.66 5.45 -14.86
N ASN A 88 10.57 6.42 -13.96
CA ASN A 88 10.75 7.83 -14.30
C ASN A 88 12.19 8.08 -14.78
N HIS A 89 13.19 7.52 -14.09
CA HIS A 89 14.58 7.67 -14.49
C HIS A 89 14.86 7.11 -15.89
N ILE A 90 14.40 5.87 -16.15
CA ILE A 90 14.55 5.23 -17.47
C ILE A 90 13.79 6.01 -18.55
N CYS A 91 12.63 6.57 -18.22
CA CYS A 91 11.86 7.42 -19.13
C CYS A 91 12.66 8.64 -19.58
N GLU A 92 13.32 9.34 -18.66
CA GLU A 92 14.16 10.50 -19.02
C GLU A 92 15.38 10.09 -19.85
N LEU A 93 16.05 8.99 -19.49
CA LEU A 93 17.17 8.45 -20.29
C LEU A 93 16.72 8.11 -21.73
N GLY A 94 15.53 7.50 -21.87
CA GLY A 94 14.95 7.19 -23.18
C GLY A 94 14.64 8.45 -24.01
N LYS A 95 14.10 9.49 -23.37
CA LYS A 95 13.86 10.80 -24.03
C LYS A 95 15.16 11.41 -24.53
N ASP A 96 16.22 11.37 -23.73
CA ASP A 96 17.50 11.96 -24.08
C ASP A 96 18.23 11.16 -25.17
N ALA A 97 18.16 9.83 -25.13
CA ALA A 97 18.66 8.96 -26.20
C ALA A 97 17.95 9.26 -27.54
N ALA A 98 16.62 9.39 -27.53
CA ALA A 98 15.85 9.71 -28.72
C ALA A 98 16.23 11.09 -29.30
N LYS A 99 16.42 12.11 -28.46
CA LYS A 99 16.89 13.44 -28.90
C LYS A 99 18.29 13.38 -29.51
N ALA A 100 19.14 12.49 -29.01
CA ALA A 100 20.50 12.28 -29.52
C ALA A 100 20.56 11.41 -30.79
N GLY A 101 19.42 10.88 -31.26
CA GLY A 101 19.38 9.94 -32.39
C GLY A 101 19.99 8.57 -32.06
N ALA A 102 20.08 8.22 -30.78
CA ALA A 102 20.58 6.94 -30.31
C ALA A 102 19.44 5.91 -30.20
N GLU A 103 19.81 4.62 -30.29
CA GLU A 103 18.89 3.51 -30.10
C GLU A 103 18.46 3.37 -28.63
N CYS A 104 17.24 2.88 -28.41
CA CYS A 104 16.74 2.62 -27.06
C CYS A 104 17.50 1.43 -26.45
N THR A 105 18.30 1.70 -25.41
CA THR A 105 18.96 0.63 -24.66
C THR A 105 18.02 0.19 -23.54
N SER A 106 17.46 -1.02 -23.64
CA SER A 106 16.62 -1.57 -22.58
C SER A 106 17.50 -1.84 -21.34
N ALA A 107 17.12 -1.25 -20.19
CA ALA A 107 17.67 -1.62 -18.89
C ALA A 107 16.75 -2.69 -18.26
N PRO A 108 17.03 -3.99 -18.46
CA PRO A 108 16.19 -5.04 -17.90
C PRO A 108 16.19 -4.98 -16.36
N GLY A 109 15.01 -5.11 -15.75
CA GLY A 109 14.85 -5.33 -14.32
C GLY A 109 14.69 -4.10 -13.42
N LEU A 110 14.84 -2.86 -13.94
CA LEU A 110 14.66 -1.65 -13.13
C LEU A 110 13.26 -1.05 -13.24
N GLY A 111 12.59 -1.18 -14.39
CA GLY A 111 11.22 -0.67 -14.61
C GLY A 111 10.09 -1.51 -14.01
N GLY A 112 10.41 -2.57 -13.27
CA GLY A 112 9.46 -3.58 -12.82
C GLY A 112 9.00 -4.50 -13.96
N GLU A 113 8.99 -5.80 -13.72
CA GLU A 113 8.39 -6.77 -14.64
C GLU A 113 6.87 -6.57 -14.68
N TYR A 114 6.30 -6.61 -15.89
CA TYR A 114 4.86 -6.75 -16.09
C TYR A 114 4.48 -8.19 -15.67
N GLN A 115 3.94 -8.35 -14.47
CA GLN A 115 3.33 -9.62 -14.05
C GLN A 115 1.99 -9.74 -14.77
N LYS A 116 1.88 -10.70 -15.70
CA LYS A 116 0.65 -11.06 -16.40
C LYS A 116 -0.30 -11.84 -15.49
#